data_AF-A0A7S3XTM5-F1
#
_entry.id   AF-A0A7S3XTM5-F1
#
_cell.length_a   1.000
_cell.length_b   1.000
_cell.length_c   1.000
_cell.angle_alpha   90.00
_cell.angle_beta   90.00
_cell.angle_gamma   90.00
#
_symmetry.space_group_name_H-M   'P 1'
#
loop_
_entity.id
_entity.type
_entity.pdbx_description
1 polymer ?
#
loop_
_entity_poly.entity_id
_entity_poly.type
_entity_poly.pdbx_seq_one_letter_code
_entity_poly.pdbx_strand_id
1 'polypeptide(L)'
;MSKEYCVHPFPHPFCIPFFLLSGNQSRRPAESKGKVKFPTELPLFILMCFNLVARAATVTAVRSEHIDWAGQWLLIGIAKSKRQTHLVGWWFHCIANKFMPSVCVVLAMALHFVCNPHLSASNVPIFHTSKAKNKGLSSLFGKLAKFCGVFNVVAHSIRKCGLSRLTTGVVDCVNQMAANIRARWQMGDINTRVNKIYVGFHKASDQYCARLLALLSLGASFFLAAPPHFKINTEGEYSQLVMNSIAILWPVIALEGIRNAAPFFLASLVHHYAWLKNTLDESHPLWRSAFKELDIHALTAELDTGKSRFDCEEGAFKAMVVDKKVDDLALAVKEIAEQGRENKEQIQTLVQGVNGISGSLAIGNMAAHGAMIPDPRCVSFSSNAWLLV
;
A
#
# COMPACT_ATOMS: atom_id res chain seq x y z
N MET A 1 -6.61 34.82 -6.15
CA MET A 1 -5.75 34.25 -7.21
C MET A 1 -4.56 33.56 -6.57
N SER A 2 -4.78 32.35 -6.07
CA SER A 2 -3.74 31.46 -5.53
C SER A 2 -3.15 30.67 -6.68
N LYS A 3 -1.85 30.85 -6.95
CA LYS A 3 -1.11 30.03 -7.90
C LYS A 3 -1.02 28.62 -7.32
N GLU A 4 -1.81 27.70 -7.88
CA GLU A 4 -1.60 26.27 -7.74
C GLU A 4 -0.20 25.93 -8.22
N TYR A 5 0.61 25.36 -7.33
CA TYR A 5 1.85 24.72 -7.71
C TYR A 5 1.50 23.47 -8.50
N CYS A 6 1.39 23.60 -9.82
CA CYS A 6 1.48 22.48 -10.75
C CYS A 6 2.84 21.81 -10.56
N VAL A 7 2.85 20.73 -9.78
CA VAL A 7 3.97 19.79 -9.72
C VAL A 7 4.01 19.06 -11.06
N HIS A 8 4.79 19.59 -12.01
CA HIS A 8 5.13 18.85 -13.22
C HIS A 8 5.79 17.51 -12.85
N PRO A 9 5.46 16.40 -13.54
CA PRO A 9 5.96 15.07 -13.20
C PRO A 9 7.40 14.95 -13.69
N PHE A 10 8.37 15.19 -12.81
CA PHE A 10 9.70 14.63 -13.02
C PHE A 10 9.55 13.09 -13.09
N PRO A 11 10.27 12.40 -14.00
CA PRO A 11 10.24 10.95 -14.04
C PRO A 11 10.89 10.45 -12.75
N HIS A 12 10.05 10.10 -11.78
CA HIS A 12 10.49 9.55 -10.52
C HIS A 12 11.35 8.30 -10.85
N PRO A 13 12.46 8.00 -10.14
CA PRO A 13 13.19 6.74 -10.30
C PRO A 13 12.32 5.47 -10.16
N PHE A 14 11.06 5.61 -9.72
CA PHE A 14 10.03 4.57 -9.68
C PHE A 14 9.32 4.30 -11.03
N CYS A 15 9.57 5.10 -12.07
CA CYS A 15 9.12 4.82 -13.45
C CYS A 15 10.04 3.85 -14.19
N ILE A 16 11.20 3.50 -13.63
CA ILE A 16 12.18 2.60 -14.26
C ILE A 16 11.67 1.15 -14.38
N PRO A 17 11.01 0.55 -13.36
CA PRO A 17 10.33 -0.73 -13.52
C PRO A 17 9.20 -0.70 -14.55
N PHE A 18 8.48 0.44 -14.65
CA PHE A 18 7.40 0.64 -15.62
C PHE A 18 7.90 0.61 -17.08
N PHE A 19 9.06 1.24 -17.37
CA PHE A 19 9.68 1.19 -18.70
C PHE A 19 10.13 -0.23 -19.12
N LEU A 20 10.47 -1.10 -18.16
CA LEU A 20 10.90 -2.47 -18.45
C LEU A 20 9.74 -3.43 -18.70
N LEU A 21 8.67 -3.28 -17.93
CA LEU A 21 7.47 -4.10 -18.08
C LEU A 21 6.72 -3.71 -19.37
N SER A 22 6.70 -2.42 -19.72
CA SER A 22 5.85 -1.94 -20.81
C SER A 22 6.32 -2.22 -22.23
N GLY A 23 7.55 -2.68 -22.44
CA GLY A 23 8.08 -2.95 -23.78
C GLY A 23 8.02 -1.76 -24.77
N ASN A 24 7.71 -0.55 -24.28
CA ASN A 24 7.17 0.52 -25.11
C ASN A 24 8.20 0.98 -26.16
N GLN A 25 7.93 0.66 -27.42
CA GLN A 25 8.88 0.69 -28.54
C GLN A 25 9.09 2.07 -29.16
N SER A 26 8.44 3.13 -28.67
CA SER A 26 8.40 4.46 -29.31
C SER A 26 9.72 5.25 -29.26
N ARG A 27 10.75 4.74 -28.56
CA ARG A 27 12.11 5.34 -28.53
C ARG A 27 13.21 4.31 -28.79
N ARG A 28 13.04 3.39 -29.74
CA ARG A 28 14.17 2.59 -30.23
C ARG A 28 14.98 3.42 -31.24
N PRO A 29 16.30 3.58 -31.07
CA PRO A 29 17.18 3.82 -32.21
C PRO A 29 17.08 2.60 -33.15
N ALA A 30 17.29 2.86 -34.44
CA ALA A 30 17.32 1.86 -35.50
C ALA A 30 18.04 0.56 -35.08
N GLU A 31 17.39 -0.55 -35.37
CA GLU A 31 17.93 -1.91 -35.42
C GLU A 31 19.04 -2.27 -34.41
N SER A 32 18.63 -2.74 -33.23
CA SER A 32 19.35 -3.86 -32.63
C SER A 32 18.37 -5.00 -32.37
N LYS A 33 18.58 -6.12 -33.07
CA LYS A 33 17.90 -7.40 -32.90
C LYS A 33 18.26 -8.03 -31.54
N GLY A 34 18.05 -7.32 -30.44
CA GLY A 34 18.37 -7.75 -29.09
C GLY A 34 17.11 -8.12 -28.31
N LYS A 35 16.79 -9.42 -28.19
CA LYS A 35 15.82 -9.89 -27.20
C LYS A 35 16.19 -9.32 -25.83
N VAL A 36 15.22 -8.73 -25.11
CA VAL A 36 15.44 -8.32 -23.71
C VAL A 36 15.83 -9.57 -22.93
N LYS A 37 17.08 -9.62 -22.47
CA LYS A 37 17.69 -10.85 -21.96
C LYS A 37 17.03 -11.37 -20.67
N PHE A 38 16.32 -10.50 -19.94
CA PHE A 38 15.72 -10.78 -18.64
C PHE A 38 14.46 -9.92 -18.36
N PRO A 39 13.31 -10.20 -19.01
CA PRO A 39 12.13 -9.34 -18.92
C PRO A 39 11.51 -9.28 -17.52
N THR A 40 11.59 -10.37 -16.73
CA THR A 40 11.01 -10.44 -15.38
C THR A 40 12.01 -10.27 -14.25
N GLU A 41 13.28 -10.66 -14.43
CA GLU A 41 14.27 -10.57 -13.34
C GLU A 41 14.71 -9.15 -13.03
N LEU A 42 14.88 -8.28 -14.02
CA LEU A 42 15.39 -6.93 -13.75
C LEU A 42 14.38 -6.09 -12.95
N PRO A 43 13.08 -6.04 -13.29
CA PRO A 43 12.08 -5.39 -12.44
C PRO A 43 12.06 -5.96 -11.02
N LEU A 44 12.04 -7.30 -10.89
CA LEU A 44 12.07 -7.96 -9.59
C LEU A 44 13.33 -7.61 -8.78
N PHE A 45 14.50 -7.63 -9.42
CA PHE A 45 15.77 -7.28 -8.79
C PHE A 45 15.77 -5.86 -8.23
N ILE A 46 15.27 -4.89 -9.00
CA ILE A 46 15.18 -3.48 -8.56
C ILE A 46 14.24 -3.38 -7.36
N LEU A 47 13.04 -3.97 -7.46
CA LEU A 47 12.02 -3.90 -6.41
C LEU A 47 12.46 -4.62 -5.13
N MET A 48 13.15 -5.76 -5.23
CA MET A 48 13.72 -6.45 -4.07
C MET A 48 14.88 -5.67 -3.45
N CYS A 49 15.77 -5.05 -4.25
CA CYS A 49 16.83 -4.19 -3.71
C CYS A 49 16.26 -3.01 -2.92
N PHE A 50 15.15 -2.44 -3.41
CA PHE A 50 14.45 -1.34 -2.75
C PHE A 50 13.74 -1.81 -1.48
N ASN A 51 12.87 -2.81 -1.60
CA ASN A 51 12.04 -3.30 -0.49
C ASN A 51 12.85 -3.95 0.64
N LEU A 52 13.96 -4.63 0.33
CA LEU A 52 14.79 -5.25 1.35
C LEU A 52 15.88 -4.31 1.88
N VAL A 53 16.04 -3.12 1.28
CA VAL A 53 17.17 -2.20 1.55
C VAL A 53 18.52 -2.94 1.46
N ALA A 54 18.58 -3.97 0.61
CA ALA A 54 19.65 -4.95 0.57
C ALA A 54 20.65 -4.65 -0.55
N ARG A 55 21.89 -5.14 -0.40
CA ARG A 55 22.89 -5.03 -1.47
C ARG A 55 22.48 -5.94 -2.63
N ALA A 56 22.85 -5.56 -3.85
CA ALA A 56 22.65 -6.38 -5.05
C ALA A 56 23.09 -7.84 -4.84
N ALA A 57 24.28 -8.05 -4.27
CA ALA A 57 24.82 -9.39 -4.00
C ALA A 57 23.98 -10.21 -3.01
N THR A 58 23.26 -9.55 -2.10
CA THR A 58 22.36 -10.19 -1.15
C THR A 58 21.07 -10.59 -1.85
N VAL A 59 20.50 -9.70 -2.66
CA VAL A 59 19.26 -9.96 -3.42
C VAL A 59 19.48 -11.07 -4.44
N THR A 60 20.58 -11.03 -5.19
CA THR A 60 20.90 -12.07 -6.19
C THR A 60 21.21 -13.43 -5.56
N ALA A 61 21.47 -13.49 -4.26
CA ALA A 61 21.69 -14.74 -3.52
C ALA A 61 20.41 -15.32 -2.91
N VAL A 62 19.26 -14.66 -3.10
CA VAL A 62 17.97 -15.20 -2.68
C VAL A 62 17.66 -16.45 -3.51
N ARG A 63 17.12 -17.46 -2.84
CA ARG A 63 16.75 -18.75 -3.42
C ARG A 63 15.27 -19.00 -3.17
N SER A 64 14.70 -19.94 -3.90
CA SER A 64 13.30 -20.35 -3.75
C SER A 64 12.96 -20.76 -2.31
N GLU A 65 13.89 -21.37 -1.57
CA GLU A 65 13.69 -21.75 -0.15
C GLU A 65 13.63 -20.54 0.82
N HIS A 66 14.06 -19.37 0.38
CA HIS A 66 14.03 -18.15 1.16
C HIS A 66 12.72 -17.37 0.96
N ILE A 67 11.69 -17.98 0.38
CA ILE A 67 10.39 -17.36 0.17
C ILE A 67 9.39 -18.08 1.05
N ASP A 68 8.65 -17.31 1.83
CA ASP A 68 7.53 -17.80 2.62
C ASP A 68 6.43 -16.74 2.67
N TRP A 69 5.28 -17.11 3.21
CA TRP A 69 4.16 -16.21 3.38
C TRP A 69 3.52 -16.40 4.75
N ALA A 70 3.33 -15.30 5.48
CA ALA A 70 2.69 -15.32 6.80
C ALA A 70 1.69 -14.16 6.95
N GLY A 71 0.43 -14.50 7.21
CA GLY A 71 -0.65 -13.52 7.30
C GLY A 71 -0.81 -12.73 6.00
N GLN A 72 -0.54 -11.43 6.05
CA GLN A 72 -0.57 -10.51 4.90
C GLN A 72 0.81 -10.23 4.28
N TRP A 73 1.85 -10.93 4.74
CA TRP A 73 3.24 -10.58 4.44
C TRP A 73 3.91 -11.64 3.58
N LEU A 74 4.54 -11.17 2.50
CA LEU A 74 5.58 -11.92 1.81
C LEU A 74 6.84 -11.87 2.65
N LEU A 75 7.35 -13.03 3.07
CA LEU A 75 8.58 -13.13 3.83
C LEU A 75 9.73 -13.47 2.88
N ILE A 76 10.79 -12.66 2.92
CA ILE A 76 12.02 -12.93 2.18
C ILE A 76 13.16 -13.19 3.17
N GLY A 77 13.64 -14.42 3.13
CA GLY A 77 14.79 -14.91 3.86
C GLY A 77 16.08 -14.37 3.27
N ILE A 78 16.96 -13.90 4.14
CA ILE A 78 18.31 -13.54 3.78
C ILE A 78 19.27 -14.56 4.36
N ALA A 79 20.13 -15.11 3.51
CA ALA A 79 21.15 -16.07 3.89
C ALA A 79 21.98 -15.61 5.10
N LYS A 80 22.21 -16.54 6.03
CA LYS A 80 22.95 -16.33 7.29
C LYS A 80 24.37 -15.86 7.04
N SER A 81 25.06 -16.46 6.07
CA SER A 81 26.40 -16.05 5.69
C SER A 81 26.69 -16.34 4.21
N LYS A 82 27.79 -15.78 3.70
CA LYS A 82 28.26 -16.06 2.32
C LYS A 82 28.61 -17.54 2.09
N ARG A 83 28.92 -18.28 3.16
CA ARG A 83 29.28 -19.72 3.11
C ARG A 83 28.07 -20.62 3.35
N GLN A 84 27.07 -20.13 4.06
CA GLN A 84 25.83 -20.83 4.38
C GLN A 84 24.67 -20.13 3.68
N THR A 85 24.65 -20.24 2.35
CA THR A 85 23.66 -19.55 1.51
C THR A 85 22.28 -20.19 1.52
N HIS A 86 22.15 -21.41 2.06
CA HIS A 86 20.89 -22.14 2.19
C HIS A 86 20.20 -21.93 3.55
N LEU A 87 20.95 -21.48 4.56
CA LEU A 87 20.39 -21.20 5.87
C LEU A 87 19.87 -19.77 5.90
N VAL A 88 18.59 -19.59 6.21
CA VAL A 88 18.03 -18.26 6.45
C VAL A 88 18.53 -17.74 7.79
N GLY A 89 19.13 -16.56 7.79
CA GLY A 89 19.49 -15.86 9.02
C GLY A 89 18.35 -14.98 9.53
N TRP A 90 17.71 -14.25 8.62
CA TRP A 90 16.72 -13.20 8.93
C TRP A 90 15.62 -13.20 7.89
N TRP A 91 14.37 -13.03 8.34
CA TRP A 91 13.20 -12.85 7.48
C TRP A 91 12.79 -11.38 7.47
N PHE A 92 12.64 -10.81 6.26
CA PHE A 92 12.12 -9.47 6.09
C PHE A 92 10.73 -9.52 5.47
N HIS A 93 9.83 -8.69 5.99
CA HIS A 93 8.47 -8.57 5.50
C HIS A 93 8.45 -7.67 4.26
N CYS A 94 7.72 -8.10 3.25
CA CYS A 94 7.30 -7.34 2.07
C CYS A 94 5.78 -7.41 1.99
N ILE A 95 5.15 -6.42 1.35
CA ILE A 95 3.70 -6.41 1.15
C ILE A 95 3.36 -6.00 -0.27
N ALA A 96 2.22 -6.49 -0.78
CA ALA A 96 1.73 -6.10 -2.09
C ALA A 96 1.22 -4.66 -2.08
N ASN A 97 1.57 -3.89 -3.11
CA ASN A 97 0.90 -2.62 -3.39
C ASN A 97 -0.18 -2.85 -4.45
N LYS A 98 -1.43 -3.00 -4.00
CA LYS A 98 -2.57 -3.27 -4.88
C LYS A 98 -3.06 -2.05 -5.67
N PHE A 99 -2.52 -0.87 -5.41
CA PHE A 99 -2.89 0.40 -6.06
C PHE A 99 -1.89 0.80 -7.15
N MET A 100 -0.63 0.41 -6.99
CA MET A 100 0.45 0.76 -7.90
C MET A 100 1.20 -0.50 -8.35
N PRO A 101 0.71 -1.19 -9.40
CA PRO A 101 1.29 -2.45 -9.88
C PRO A 101 2.77 -2.33 -10.29
N SER A 102 3.19 -1.18 -10.84
CA SER A 102 4.56 -0.95 -11.31
C SER A 102 5.62 -1.01 -10.20
N VAL A 103 5.24 -0.82 -8.93
CA VAL A 103 6.15 -0.85 -7.76
C VAL A 103 5.86 -2.02 -6.83
N CYS A 104 4.89 -2.88 -7.17
CA CYS A 104 4.48 -3.99 -6.34
C CYS A 104 5.48 -5.15 -6.43
N VAL A 105 6.25 -5.38 -5.36
CA VAL A 105 7.23 -6.46 -5.31
C VAL A 105 6.58 -7.85 -5.38
N VAL A 106 5.37 -8.00 -4.83
CA VAL A 106 4.62 -9.26 -4.88
C VAL A 106 4.18 -9.56 -6.31
N LEU A 107 3.66 -8.57 -7.05
CA LEU A 107 3.30 -8.74 -8.46
C LEU A 107 4.54 -9.07 -9.30
N ALA A 108 5.65 -8.37 -9.10
CA ALA A 108 6.89 -8.65 -9.82
C ALA A 108 7.42 -10.06 -9.54
N MET A 109 7.29 -10.54 -8.30
CA MET A 109 7.64 -11.91 -7.93
C MET A 109 6.71 -12.92 -8.60
N ALA A 110 5.39 -12.67 -8.57
CA ALA A 110 4.39 -13.52 -9.22
C ALA A 110 4.65 -13.65 -10.73
N LEU A 111 4.90 -12.53 -11.42
CA LEU A 111 5.27 -12.53 -12.84
C LEU A 111 6.52 -13.37 -13.10
N HIS A 112 7.53 -13.23 -12.24
CA HIS A 112 8.77 -13.97 -12.40
C HIS A 112 8.58 -15.48 -12.22
N PHE A 113 7.82 -15.91 -11.21
CA PHE A 113 7.52 -17.32 -10.95
C PHE A 113 6.61 -17.95 -12.00
N VAL A 114 5.61 -17.22 -12.50
CA VAL A 114 4.75 -17.71 -13.60
C VAL A 114 5.52 -17.87 -14.90
N CYS A 115 6.42 -16.92 -15.21
CA CYS A 115 7.24 -17.01 -16.41
C CYS A 115 8.38 -18.04 -16.28
N ASN A 116 8.69 -18.50 -15.07
CA ASN A 116 9.76 -19.46 -14.79
C ASN A 116 9.28 -20.54 -13.78
N PRO A 117 8.35 -21.45 -14.16
CA PRO A 117 7.74 -22.40 -13.21
C PRO A 117 8.74 -23.36 -12.55
N HIS A 118 9.90 -23.62 -13.17
CA HIS A 118 10.95 -24.46 -12.58
C HIS A 118 11.47 -23.92 -11.23
N LEU A 119 11.30 -22.61 -10.96
CA LEU A 119 11.70 -21.99 -9.69
C LEU A 119 10.87 -22.48 -8.49
N SER A 120 9.63 -22.95 -8.69
CA SER A 120 8.80 -23.51 -7.61
C SER A 120 9.11 -24.98 -7.31
N ALA A 121 9.78 -25.67 -8.23
CA ALA A 121 9.95 -27.12 -8.18
C ALA A 121 11.11 -27.57 -7.29
N SER A 122 12.09 -26.71 -7.00
CA SER A 122 13.25 -27.08 -6.18
C SER A 122 13.93 -25.85 -5.58
N ASN A 123 14.89 -26.09 -4.67
CA ASN A 123 15.69 -25.04 -4.10
C ASN A 123 16.73 -24.51 -5.13
N VAL A 124 16.34 -23.49 -5.90
CA VAL A 124 17.19 -22.83 -6.90
C VAL A 124 17.35 -21.34 -6.62
N PRO A 125 18.42 -20.70 -7.09
CA PRO A 125 18.53 -19.24 -7.10
C PRO A 125 17.39 -18.62 -7.91
N ILE A 126 16.73 -17.58 -7.40
CA ILE A 126 15.64 -16.90 -8.13
C ILE A 126 16.16 -15.94 -9.20
N PHE A 127 17.46 -15.65 -9.23
CA PHE A 127 18.07 -14.81 -10.26
C PHE A 127 19.13 -15.61 -11.00
N HIS A 128 19.26 -15.39 -12.31
CA HIS A 128 20.33 -15.98 -13.07
C HIS A 128 21.67 -15.33 -12.69
N THR A 129 22.42 -15.98 -11.81
CA THR A 129 23.79 -15.59 -11.50
C THR A 129 24.76 -16.42 -12.31
N SER A 130 25.39 -15.83 -13.32
CA SER A 130 26.65 -16.39 -13.83
C SER A 130 27.69 -16.38 -12.71
N LYS A 131 28.46 -17.48 -12.56
CA LYS A 131 29.61 -17.57 -11.64
C LYS A 131 30.60 -16.39 -11.82
N ALA A 132 30.61 -15.76 -12.99
CA ALA A 132 31.27 -14.49 -13.22
C ALA A 132 30.39 -13.32 -12.73
N LYS A 133 30.48 -13.00 -11.43
CA LYS A 133 30.16 -11.71 -10.75
C LYS A 133 28.90 -11.01 -11.28
N ASN A 134 27.80 -10.91 -10.49
CA ASN A 134 26.65 -9.95 -10.43
C ASN A 134 26.57 -8.68 -11.35
N LYS A 135 27.24 -8.69 -12.50
CA LYS A 135 27.46 -7.61 -13.44
C LYS A 135 26.31 -7.58 -14.43
N GLY A 136 25.63 -8.71 -14.69
CA GLY A 136 24.50 -8.77 -15.61
C GLY A 136 23.38 -7.80 -15.22
N LEU A 137 22.66 -8.08 -14.13
CA LEU A 137 21.53 -7.27 -13.68
C LEU A 137 21.96 -5.86 -13.22
N SER A 138 23.08 -5.75 -12.48
CA SER A 138 23.57 -4.44 -12.03
C SER A 138 24.01 -3.53 -13.19
N SER A 139 24.68 -4.08 -14.21
CA SER A 139 25.04 -3.32 -15.42
C SER A 139 23.82 -3.00 -16.26
N LEU A 140 22.87 -3.94 -16.38
CA LEU A 140 21.64 -3.72 -17.12
C LEU A 140 20.81 -2.60 -16.48
N PHE A 141 20.72 -2.57 -15.14
CA PHE A 141 20.14 -1.45 -14.41
C PHE A 141 20.83 -0.12 -14.73
N GLY A 142 22.17 -0.08 -14.69
CA GLY A 142 22.91 1.15 -15.01
C GLY A 142 22.68 1.65 -16.45
N LYS A 143 22.62 0.72 -17.42
CA LYS A 143 22.30 1.03 -18.82
C LYS A 143 20.88 1.57 -18.98
N LEU A 144 19.92 0.92 -18.32
CA LEU A 144 18.53 1.35 -18.33
C LEU A 144 18.34 2.71 -17.67
N ALA A 145 18.96 2.93 -16.51
CA ALA A 145 18.86 4.21 -15.84
C ALA A 145 19.40 5.34 -16.73
N LYS A 146 20.54 5.12 -17.40
CA LYS A 146 21.08 6.07 -18.39
C LYS A 146 20.11 6.31 -19.55
N PHE A 147 19.44 5.26 -20.04
CA PHE A 147 18.40 5.38 -21.07
C PHE A 147 17.20 6.21 -20.59
N CYS A 148 16.81 6.06 -19.33
CA CYS A 148 15.77 6.87 -18.69
C CYS A 148 16.22 8.28 -18.29
N GLY A 149 17.44 8.71 -18.66
CA GLY A 149 17.98 10.03 -18.31
C GLY A 149 18.46 10.16 -16.85
N VAL A 150 18.61 9.04 -16.14
CA VAL A 150 19.12 9.00 -14.76
C VAL A 150 20.59 8.62 -14.79
N PHE A 151 21.46 9.59 -14.51
CA PHE A 151 22.92 9.42 -14.56
C PHE A 151 23.52 9.11 -13.18
N ASN A 152 24.75 8.60 -13.17
CA ASN A 152 25.53 8.33 -11.96
C ASN A 152 24.86 7.40 -10.93
N VAL A 153 23.95 6.53 -11.39
CA VAL A 153 23.33 5.50 -10.55
C VAL A 153 23.95 4.13 -10.80
N VAL A 154 24.15 3.41 -9.71
CA VAL A 154 24.61 2.02 -9.69
C VAL A 154 23.62 1.19 -8.87
N ALA A 155 23.73 -0.13 -8.88
CA ALA A 155 22.80 -0.99 -8.14
C ALA A 155 22.72 -0.64 -6.63
N HIS A 156 23.81 -0.10 -6.04
CA HIS A 156 23.80 0.39 -4.66
C HIS A 156 22.91 1.65 -4.46
N SER A 157 22.67 2.44 -5.50
CA SER A 157 21.77 3.59 -5.44
C SER A 157 20.34 3.17 -5.11
N ILE A 158 19.90 1.98 -5.56
CA ILE A 158 18.55 1.46 -5.31
C ILE A 158 18.31 1.25 -3.80
N ARG A 159 19.23 0.58 -3.10
CA ARG A 159 19.10 0.42 -1.63
C ARG A 159 19.21 1.73 -0.86
N LYS A 160 20.00 2.69 -1.37
CA LYS A 160 20.10 4.03 -0.75
C LYS A 160 18.77 4.78 -0.90
N CYS A 161 18.08 4.62 -2.03
CA CYS A 161 16.74 5.15 -2.23
C CYS A 161 15.73 4.55 -1.23
N GLY A 162 15.74 3.22 -1.07
CA GLY A 162 14.89 2.55 -0.07
C GLY A 162 15.17 3.03 1.35
N LEU A 163 16.45 3.15 1.72
CA LEU A 163 16.82 3.69 3.02
C LEU A 163 16.38 5.14 3.21
N SER A 164 16.59 5.99 2.21
CA SER A 164 16.18 7.41 2.26
C SER A 164 14.67 7.52 2.46
N ARG A 165 13.89 6.66 1.79
CA ARG A 165 12.43 6.59 1.98
C ARG A 165 12.06 6.29 3.44
N LEU A 166 12.77 5.40 4.12
CA LEU A 166 12.52 5.07 5.52
C LEU A 166 12.90 6.20 6.49
N THR A 167 14.00 6.90 6.24
CA THR A 167 14.57 7.85 7.20
C THR A 167 14.14 9.29 7.00
N THR A 168 14.04 9.75 5.75
CA THR A 168 13.86 11.17 5.40
C THR A 168 12.80 11.41 4.33
N GLY A 169 12.32 10.35 3.67
CA GLY A 169 11.40 10.44 2.55
C GLY A 169 9.92 10.36 2.92
N VAL A 170 9.57 10.31 4.21
CA VAL A 170 8.21 10.38 4.75
C VAL A 170 8.17 11.23 6.00
N VAL A 171 6.99 11.81 6.28
CA VAL A 171 6.76 12.65 7.47
C VAL A 171 6.91 11.83 8.76
N ASP A 172 6.32 10.63 8.81
CA ASP A 172 6.54 9.68 9.91
C ASP A 172 7.68 8.72 9.58
N CYS A 173 8.91 9.19 9.79
CA CYS A 173 10.11 8.38 9.65
C CYS A 173 10.04 7.15 10.58
N VAL A 174 10.57 6.02 10.11
CA VAL A 174 10.73 4.87 11.00
C VAL A 174 11.76 5.18 12.08
N ASN A 175 11.69 4.45 13.20
CA ASN A 175 12.80 4.41 14.13
C ASN A 175 14.11 4.13 13.37
N GLN A 176 15.09 5.02 13.50
CA GLN A 176 16.38 4.91 12.81
C GLN A 176 17.04 3.54 13.04
N MET A 177 16.82 2.93 14.20
CA MET A 177 17.30 1.57 14.48
C MET A 177 16.67 0.53 13.57
N ALA A 178 15.36 0.60 13.32
CA ALA A 178 14.68 -0.31 12.42
C ALA A 178 15.21 -0.17 10.99
N ALA A 179 15.42 1.06 10.52
CA ALA A 179 16.04 1.33 9.23
C ALA A 179 17.46 0.72 9.14
N ASN A 180 18.26 0.88 10.18
CA ASN A 180 19.63 0.37 10.24
C ASN A 180 19.68 -1.17 10.26
N ILE A 181 18.79 -1.81 11.03
CA ILE A 181 18.63 -3.27 11.09
C ILE A 181 18.24 -3.80 9.71
N ARG A 182 17.23 -3.20 9.07
CA ARG A 182 16.78 -3.60 7.73
C ARG A 182 17.86 -3.39 6.66
N ALA A 183 18.63 -2.29 6.76
CA ALA A 183 19.78 -2.03 5.90
C ALA A 183 20.98 -2.97 6.15
N ARG A 184 20.91 -3.79 7.21
CA ARG A 184 21.93 -4.71 7.71
C ARG A 184 23.26 -4.01 7.98
N TRP A 185 23.19 -2.82 8.57
CA TRP A 185 24.38 -2.10 8.98
C TRP A 185 24.94 -2.66 10.28
N GLN A 186 26.26 -2.82 10.33
CA GLN A 186 26.93 -3.09 11.59
C GLN A 186 26.89 -1.80 12.40
N MET A 187 26.23 -1.87 13.54
CA MET A 187 25.96 -0.71 14.37
C MET A 187 26.99 -0.69 15.52
N GLY A 188 28.27 -0.50 15.21
CA GLY A 188 29.34 -0.26 16.19
C GLY A 188 29.49 -1.34 17.28
N ASP A 189 29.91 -0.93 18.48
CA ASP A 189 30.16 -1.76 19.67
C ASP A 189 28.85 -2.33 20.27
N ILE A 190 28.12 -3.06 19.43
CA ILE A 190 26.77 -3.57 19.65
C ILE A 190 26.73 -4.85 20.47
N ASN A 191 27.91 -5.30 20.92
CA ASN A 191 28.06 -6.46 21.78
C ASN A 191 27.76 -6.15 23.24
N THR A 192 27.45 -4.91 23.60
CA THR A 192 26.87 -4.62 24.92
C THR A 192 25.55 -5.39 25.10
N ARG A 193 25.36 -6.00 26.28
CA ARG A 193 24.11 -6.70 26.63
C ARG A 193 22.88 -5.83 26.35
N VAL A 194 23.00 -4.53 26.60
CA VAL A 194 21.94 -3.54 26.41
C VAL A 194 21.46 -3.50 24.95
N ASN A 195 22.34 -3.39 23.97
CA ASN A 195 21.90 -3.33 22.57
C ASN A 195 21.32 -4.67 22.06
N LYS A 196 21.85 -5.81 22.54
CA LYS A 196 21.27 -7.12 22.21
C LYS A 196 19.86 -7.31 22.79
N ILE A 197 19.58 -6.72 23.96
CA ILE A 197 18.30 -6.83 24.66
C ILE A 197 17.29 -5.80 24.12
N TYR A 198 17.70 -4.56 23.86
CA TYR A 198 16.79 -3.44 23.57
C TYR A 198 16.78 -2.97 22.11
N VAL A 199 17.78 -3.32 21.30
CA VAL A 199 17.95 -2.84 19.91
C VAL A 199 17.86 -4.00 18.91
N GLY A 200 17.13 -5.05 19.29
CA GLY A 200 16.93 -6.25 18.49
C GLY A 200 15.96 -6.05 17.32
N PHE A 201 15.90 -7.06 16.45
CA PHE A 201 14.85 -7.15 15.44
C PHE A 201 13.48 -7.15 16.11
N HIS A 202 12.58 -6.28 15.66
CA HIS A 202 11.19 -6.32 16.09
C HIS A 202 10.28 -6.44 14.87
N LYS A 203 9.44 -7.48 14.88
CA LYS A 203 8.54 -7.84 13.79
C LYS A 203 7.66 -6.67 13.35
N ALA A 204 6.94 -6.05 14.28
CA ALA A 204 6.07 -4.91 14.00
C ALA A 204 6.81 -3.72 13.35
N SER A 205 8.06 -3.47 13.75
CA SER A 205 8.84 -2.37 13.17
C SER A 205 9.26 -2.67 11.74
N ASP A 206 9.57 -3.94 11.43
CA ASP A 206 9.89 -4.38 10.08
C ASP A 206 8.66 -4.38 9.16
N GLN A 207 7.50 -4.78 9.67
CA GLN A 207 6.22 -4.67 8.98
C GLN A 207 5.85 -3.22 8.63
N TYR A 208 6.09 -2.28 9.54
CA TYR A 208 5.92 -0.86 9.27
C TYR A 208 6.88 -0.36 8.17
N CYS A 209 8.16 -0.75 8.24
CA CYS A 209 9.12 -0.48 7.16
C CYS A 209 8.64 -1.06 5.81
N ALA A 210 8.07 -2.27 5.83
CA ALA A 210 7.58 -2.94 4.63
C ALA A 210 6.45 -2.15 3.95
N ARG A 211 5.50 -1.59 4.70
CA ARG A 211 4.42 -0.76 4.14
C ARG A 211 4.95 0.52 3.49
N LEU A 212 5.91 1.18 4.15
CA LEU A 212 6.56 2.38 3.62
C LEU A 212 7.35 2.11 2.33
N LEU A 213 8.04 0.97 2.28
CA LEU A 213 8.81 0.53 1.11
C LEU A 213 7.95 -0.06 -0.01
N ALA A 214 6.75 -0.53 0.30
CA ALA A 214 5.72 -0.80 -0.69
C ALA A 214 5.11 0.48 -1.27
N LEU A 215 5.54 1.66 -0.81
CA LEU A 215 5.04 2.97 -1.19
C LEU A 215 3.54 3.16 -0.90
N LEU A 216 3.04 2.52 0.16
CA LEU A 216 1.71 2.81 0.68
C LEU A 216 1.77 4.17 1.38
N SER A 217 0.83 5.05 1.05
CA SER A 217 0.83 6.43 1.58
C SER A 217 0.39 6.44 3.04
N LEU A 218 1.12 7.20 3.84
CA LEU A 218 0.82 7.37 5.26
C LEU A 218 -0.33 8.35 5.43
N GLY A 219 -1.26 8.05 6.35
CA GLY A 219 -2.50 8.83 6.53
C GLY A 219 -3.58 8.55 5.48
N ALA A 220 -3.30 7.73 4.46
CA ALA A 220 -4.34 7.27 3.57
C ALA A 220 -5.09 6.06 4.16
N SER A 221 -6.39 5.96 3.90
CA SER A 221 -7.24 4.85 4.34
C SER A 221 -6.74 3.47 3.89
N PHE A 222 -5.91 3.45 2.86
CA PHE A 222 -5.31 2.27 2.27
C PHE A 222 -3.90 1.92 2.77
N PHE A 223 -3.33 2.66 3.74
CA PHE A 223 -2.03 2.31 4.33
C PHE A 223 -2.05 0.89 4.94
N LEU A 224 -3.18 0.54 5.55
CA LEU A 224 -3.43 -0.77 6.16
C LEU A 224 -4.07 -1.78 5.21
N ALA A 225 -4.13 -1.47 3.91
CA ALA A 225 -4.75 -2.37 2.95
C ALA A 225 -4.07 -3.74 2.97
N ALA A 226 -4.90 -4.79 2.98
CA ALA A 226 -4.47 -6.14 2.71
C ALA A 226 -3.96 -6.28 1.27
N PRO A 227 -3.03 -7.21 1.03
CA PRO A 227 -2.69 -7.66 -0.32
C PRO A 227 -3.93 -8.24 -1.02
N PRO A 228 -3.94 -8.28 -2.36
CA PRO A 228 -4.95 -9.05 -3.09
C PRO A 228 -4.94 -10.51 -2.62
N HIS A 229 -6.11 -11.05 -2.31
CA HIS A 229 -6.28 -12.42 -1.85
C HIS A 229 -7.64 -12.96 -2.29
N PHE A 230 -7.76 -14.28 -2.33
CA PHE A 230 -9.01 -14.97 -2.62
C PHE A 230 -9.84 -15.15 -1.35
N LYS A 231 -11.16 -15.22 -1.53
CA LYS A 231 -12.08 -15.66 -0.49
C LYS A 231 -11.74 -17.09 -0.09
N ILE A 232 -11.95 -17.37 1.18
CA ILE A 232 -11.77 -18.68 1.80
C ILE A 232 -13.07 -19.07 2.49
N ASN A 233 -13.39 -20.36 2.46
CA ASN A 233 -14.59 -20.87 3.13
C ASN A 233 -14.42 -20.87 4.66
N THR A 234 -15.45 -21.27 5.40
CA THR A 234 -15.43 -21.36 6.86
C THR A 234 -14.36 -22.31 7.41
N GLU A 235 -13.91 -23.27 6.60
CA GLU A 235 -12.87 -24.26 6.94
C GLU A 235 -11.45 -23.75 6.63
N GLY A 236 -11.33 -22.56 6.05
CA GLY A 236 -10.04 -21.94 5.73
C GLY A 236 -9.47 -22.34 4.37
N GLU A 237 -10.26 -22.98 3.52
CA GLU A 237 -9.84 -23.50 2.22
C GLU A 237 -10.21 -22.58 1.06
N TYR A 238 -9.41 -22.61 0.00
CA TYR A 238 -9.68 -21.90 -1.26
C TYR A 238 -10.65 -22.70 -2.13
N SER A 239 -11.39 -22.02 -3.01
CA SER A 239 -12.26 -22.70 -3.97
C SER A 239 -11.47 -23.58 -4.94
N GLN A 240 -12.12 -24.63 -5.46
CA GLN A 240 -11.49 -25.57 -6.39
C GLN A 240 -10.94 -24.86 -7.65
N LEU A 241 -11.60 -23.78 -8.09
CA LEU A 241 -11.14 -22.96 -9.21
C LEU A 241 -9.75 -22.36 -8.93
N VAL A 242 -9.55 -21.79 -7.74
CA VAL A 242 -8.27 -21.20 -7.33
C VAL A 242 -7.19 -22.29 -7.23
N MET A 243 -7.52 -23.41 -6.59
CA MET A 243 -6.57 -24.54 -6.44
C MET A 243 -6.16 -25.14 -7.78
N ASN A 244 -7.11 -25.33 -8.70
CA ASN A 244 -6.83 -25.80 -10.06
C ASN A 244 -5.96 -24.81 -10.84
N SER A 245 -6.24 -23.51 -10.70
CA SER A 245 -5.44 -22.45 -11.35
C SER A 245 -4.01 -22.43 -10.85
N ILE A 246 -3.79 -22.61 -9.54
CA ILE A 246 -2.45 -22.74 -8.95
C ILE A 246 -1.73 -23.97 -9.52
N ALA A 247 -2.41 -25.11 -9.61
CA ALA A 247 -1.84 -26.35 -10.16
C ALA A 247 -1.48 -26.20 -11.66
N ILE A 248 -2.24 -25.43 -12.43
CA ILE A 248 -1.93 -25.11 -13.83
C ILE A 248 -0.67 -24.24 -13.94
N LEU A 249 -0.56 -23.19 -13.11
CA LEU A 249 0.58 -22.27 -13.14
C LEU A 249 1.87 -22.89 -12.60
N TRP A 250 1.74 -23.68 -11.54
CA TRP A 250 2.86 -24.31 -10.84
C TRP A 250 2.55 -25.78 -10.57
N PRO A 251 2.69 -26.66 -11.58
CA PRO A 251 2.38 -28.08 -11.45
C PRO A 251 3.22 -28.79 -10.38
N VAL A 252 4.42 -28.27 -10.13
CA VAL A 252 5.34 -28.77 -9.12
C VAL A 252 5.71 -27.64 -8.17
N ILE A 253 5.19 -27.72 -6.94
CA ILE A 253 5.60 -26.87 -5.82
C ILE A 253 6.18 -27.79 -4.75
N ALA A 254 7.50 -27.78 -4.62
CA ALA A 254 8.22 -28.63 -3.66
C ALA A 254 8.45 -27.94 -2.31
N LEU A 255 8.38 -26.61 -2.27
CA LEU A 255 8.73 -25.80 -1.11
C LEU A 255 7.48 -25.21 -0.46
N GLU A 256 7.33 -25.43 0.84
CA GLU A 256 6.15 -25.03 1.58
C GLU A 256 5.92 -23.51 1.57
N GLY A 257 6.98 -22.72 1.71
CA GLY A 257 6.84 -21.27 1.68
C GLY A 257 6.36 -20.72 0.32
N ILE A 258 6.68 -21.40 -0.78
CA ILE A 258 6.14 -21.05 -2.11
C ILE A 258 4.69 -21.51 -2.23
N ARG A 259 4.34 -22.67 -1.67
CA ARG A 259 2.95 -23.15 -1.58
C ARG A 259 2.08 -22.12 -0.85
N ASN A 260 2.57 -21.58 0.26
CA ASN A 260 1.90 -20.53 1.03
C ASN A 260 1.76 -19.21 0.25
N ALA A 261 2.77 -18.85 -0.55
CA ALA A 261 2.75 -17.61 -1.34
C ALA A 261 1.94 -17.70 -2.64
N ALA A 262 1.77 -18.90 -3.21
CA ALA A 262 1.15 -19.11 -4.53
C ALA A 262 -0.27 -18.51 -4.67
N PRO A 263 -1.19 -18.65 -3.69
CA PRO A 263 -2.50 -18.01 -3.76
C PRO A 263 -2.41 -16.48 -3.88
N PHE A 264 -1.49 -15.85 -3.16
CA PHE A 264 -1.31 -14.39 -3.17
C PHE A 264 -0.60 -13.90 -4.44
N PHE A 265 0.29 -14.71 -5.01
CA PHE A 265 0.86 -14.45 -6.33
C PHE A 265 -0.21 -14.49 -7.42
N LEU A 266 -1.04 -15.53 -7.43
CA LEU A 266 -2.17 -15.63 -8.36
C LEU A 266 -3.15 -14.46 -8.16
N ALA A 267 -3.54 -14.18 -6.91
CA ALA A 267 -4.44 -13.06 -6.60
C ALA A 267 -3.88 -11.72 -7.07
N SER A 268 -2.57 -11.48 -6.89
CA SER A 268 -1.91 -10.26 -7.38
C SER A 268 -1.93 -10.16 -8.90
N LEU A 269 -1.75 -11.26 -9.63
CA LEU A 269 -1.82 -11.28 -11.10
C LEU A 269 -3.24 -10.99 -11.59
N VAL A 270 -4.26 -11.63 -11.00
CA VAL A 270 -5.67 -11.45 -11.37
C VAL A 270 -6.12 -10.02 -11.07
N HIS A 271 -5.83 -9.51 -9.86
CA HIS A 271 -6.17 -8.14 -9.45
C HIS A 271 -5.57 -7.08 -10.38
N HIS A 272 -4.37 -7.33 -10.91
CA HIS A 272 -3.68 -6.41 -11.81
C HIS A 272 -3.82 -6.75 -13.30
N TYR A 273 -4.71 -7.68 -13.68
CA TYR A 273 -4.81 -8.18 -15.04
C TYR A 273 -5.03 -7.07 -16.09
N ALA A 274 -5.97 -6.16 -15.85
CA ALA A 274 -6.25 -5.06 -16.78
C ALA A 274 -5.02 -4.18 -17.01
N TRP A 275 -4.26 -3.89 -15.94
CA TRP A 275 -3.02 -3.15 -16.04
C TRP A 275 -1.95 -3.92 -16.81
N LEU A 276 -1.81 -5.23 -16.54
CA LEU A 276 -0.85 -6.10 -17.24
C LEU A 276 -1.14 -6.15 -18.74
N LYS A 277 -2.40 -6.32 -19.14
CA LYS A 277 -2.82 -6.36 -20.55
C LYS A 277 -2.55 -5.05 -21.28
N ASN A 278 -2.77 -3.92 -20.62
CA ASN A 278 -2.53 -2.59 -21.21
C ASN A 278 -1.05 -2.19 -21.22
N THR A 279 -0.24 -2.79 -20.34
CA THR A 279 1.16 -2.39 -20.16
C THR A 279 2.11 -3.32 -20.91
N LEU A 280 1.96 -4.63 -20.76
CA LEU A 280 2.91 -5.61 -21.28
C LEU A 280 2.73 -5.83 -22.78
N ASP A 281 3.84 -5.83 -23.52
CA ASP A 281 3.88 -6.19 -24.94
C ASP A 281 3.33 -7.62 -25.17
N GLU A 282 2.65 -7.87 -26.30
CA GLU A 282 2.07 -9.18 -26.63
C GLU A 282 3.11 -10.31 -26.67
N SER A 283 4.38 -9.98 -26.94
CA SER A 283 5.49 -10.94 -26.92
C SER A 283 6.02 -11.27 -25.51
N HIS A 284 5.49 -10.63 -24.47
CA HIS A 284 5.93 -10.82 -23.09
C HIS A 284 5.74 -12.29 -22.65
N PRO A 285 6.70 -12.90 -21.91
CA PRO A 285 6.62 -14.32 -21.54
C PRO A 285 5.37 -14.72 -20.75
N LEU A 286 4.75 -13.78 -20.03
CA LEU A 286 3.48 -14.00 -19.34
C LEU A 286 2.41 -14.55 -20.29
N TRP A 287 2.27 -13.99 -21.49
CA TRP A 287 1.25 -14.37 -22.47
C TRP A 287 1.55 -15.69 -23.17
N ARG A 288 2.75 -16.25 -22.96
CA ARG A 288 3.15 -17.58 -23.42
C ARG A 288 3.13 -18.62 -22.31
N SER A 289 2.96 -18.19 -21.06
CA SER A 289 2.83 -19.07 -19.89
C SER A 289 1.42 -19.65 -19.79
N ALA A 290 1.22 -20.61 -18.88
CA ALA A 290 -0.08 -21.20 -18.59
C ALA A 290 -1.11 -20.18 -18.04
N PHE A 291 -0.66 -18.97 -17.63
CA PHE A 291 -1.57 -17.90 -17.18
C PHE A 291 -2.58 -17.46 -18.25
N LYS A 292 -2.24 -17.59 -19.53
CA LYS A 292 -3.15 -17.24 -20.64
C LYS A 292 -4.39 -18.16 -20.70
N GLU A 293 -4.33 -19.34 -20.09
CA GLU A 293 -5.37 -20.38 -20.14
C GLU A 293 -6.37 -20.26 -18.98
N LEU A 294 -6.10 -19.38 -18.02
CA LEU A 294 -6.95 -19.20 -16.85
C LEU A 294 -8.18 -18.34 -17.17
N ASP A 295 -9.31 -18.70 -16.57
CA ASP A 295 -10.51 -17.86 -16.58
C ASP A 295 -10.34 -16.71 -15.58
N ILE A 296 -9.80 -15.59 -16.07
CA ILE A 296 -9.56 -14.40 -15.26
C ILE A 296 -10.87 -13.79 -14.76
N HIS A 297 -11.97 -13.88 -15.51
CA HIS A 297 -13.25 -13.31 -15.10
C HIS A 297 -13.82 -14.07 -13.90
N ALA A 298 -13.82 -15.40 -13.96
CA ALA A 298 -14.24 -16.23 -12.82
C ALA A 298 -13.32 -16.02 -11.60
N LEU A 299 -12.01 -15.99 -11.80
CA LEU A 299 -11.05 -15.73 -10.71
C LEU A 299 -11.22 -14.33 -10.09
N THR A 300 -11.59 -13.33 -10.88
CA THR A 300 -11.82 -11.96 -10.36
C THR A 300 -13.02 -11.92 -9.42
N ALA A 301 -14.06 -12.72 -9.65
CA ALA A 301 -15.23 -12.80 -8.78
C ALA A 301 -14.91 -13.44 -7.40
N GLU A 302 -13.88 -14.29 -7.37
CA GLU A 302 -13.37 -14.96 -6.17
C GLU A 302 -12.44 -14.07 -5.33
N LEU A 303 -11.96 -12.94 -5.86
CA LEU A 303 -11.12 -12.02 -5.11
C LEU A 303 -11.90 -11.37 -3.96
N ASP A 304 -11.25 -11.28 -2.80
CA ASP A 304 -11.73 -10.48 -1.69
C ASP A 304 -11.19 -9.05 -1.81
N THR A 305 -12.11 -8.10 -1.99
CA THR A 305 -11.80 -6.67 -2.06
C THR A 305 -11.98 -5.96 -0.72
N GLY A 306 -12.42 -6.68 0.32
CA GLY A 306 -12.76 -6.18 1.65
C GLY A 306 -11.58 -5.87 2.57
N LYS A 307 -11.91 -5.40 3.78
CA LYS A 307 -10.95 -5.15 4.88
C LYS A 307 -10.18 -6.43 5.18
N SER A 308 -8.91 -6.27 5.51
CA SER A 308 -7.97 -7.39 5.66
C SER A 308 -8.49 -8.39 6.68
N ARG A 309 -8.62 -9.67 6.29
CA ARG A 309 -8.78 -10.79 7.22
C ARG A 309 -7.68 -10.80 8.31
N PHE A 310 -6.54 -10.18 8.02
CA PHE A 310 -5.36 -10.10 8.88
C PHE A 310 -5.28 -8.79 9.70
N ASP A 311 -6.38 -8.03 9.83
CA ASP A 311 -6.44 -6.81 10.66
C ASP A 311 -6.38 -7.09 12.18
N CYS A 312 -6.19 -8.34 12.58
CA CYS A 312 -6.03 -8.76 13.97
C CYS A 312 -4.59 -9.25 14.20
N GLU A 313 -3.77 -8.49 14.95
CA GLU A 313 -3.12 -8.96 16.20
C GLU A 313 -1.87 -8.18 16.68
N GLU A 314 -1.24 -7.27 15.92
CA GLU A 314 -0.01 -6.60 16.42
C GLU A 314 -0.24 -5.15 16.89
N GLY A 315 0.00 -4.92 18.18
CA GLY A 315 -0.44 -3.76 18.98
C GLY A 315 -0.04 -2.36 18.51
N ALA A 316 0.91 -2.20 17.59
CA ALA A 316 1.24 -0.90 17.00
C ALA A 316 0.12 -0.35 16.10
N PHE A 317 -0.65 -1.24 15.45
CA PHE A 317 -1.74 -0.83 14.55
C PHE A 317 -3.06 -0.57 15.26
N LYS A 318 -3.23 -1.02 16.52
CA LYS A 318 -4.40 -0.66 17.34
C LYS A 318 -4.48 0.85 17.55
N ALA A 319 -3.35 1.53 17.76
CA ALA A 319 -3.32 2.99 17.94
C ALA A 319 -3.80 3.74 16.69
N MET A 320 -3.29 3.38 15.50
CA MET A 320 -3.75 3.98 14.23
C MET A 320 -5.23 3.68 13.91
N VAL A 321 -5.72 2.49 14.27
CA VAL A 321 -7.15 2.15 14.11
C VAL A 321 -8.02 2.94 15.09
N VAL A 322 -7.51 3.25 16.29
CA VAL A 322 -8.17 4.16 17.24
C VAL A 322 -8.22 5.57 16.67
N ASP A 323 -7.12 6.10 16.11
CA ASP A 323 -7.10 7.43 15.48
C ASP A 323 -8.11 7.53 14.34
N LYS A 324 -8.19 6.50 13.47
CA LYS A 324 -9.21 6.45 12.43
C LYS A 324 -10.64 6.48 12.98
N LYS A 325 -10.91 5.73 14.06
CA LYS A 325 -12.22 5.76 14.71
C LYS A 325 -12.53 7.13 15.32
N VAL A 326 -11.51 7.84 15.80
CA VAL A 326 -11.65 9.20 16.31
C VAL A 326 -11.95 10.18 15.17
N ASP A 327 -11.30 10.05 14.01
CA ASP A 327 -11.57 10.86 12.82
C ASP A 327 -12.97 10.62 12.25
N ASP A 328 -13.38 9.35 12.13
CA ASP A 328 -14.73 8.96 11.69
C ASP A 328 -15.79 9.50 12.67
N LEU A 329 -15.51 9.47 13.98
CA LEU A 329 -16.39 10.03 15.01
C LEU A 329 -16.45 11.57 14.94
N ALA A 330 -15.32 12.23 14.67
CA ALA A 330 -15.25 13.68 14.53
C ALA A 330 -16.06 14.17 13.31
N LEU A 331 -16.08 13.40 12.22
CA LEU A 331 -16.92 13.68 11.06
C LEU A 331 -18.41 13.52 11.39
N ALA A 332 -18.78 12.42 12.04
CA ALA A 332 -20.18 12.19 12.47
C ALA A 332 -20.67 13.27 13.44
N VAL A 333 -19.82 13.75 14.35
CA VAL A 333 -20.16 14.86 15.26
C VAL A 333 -20.41 16.17 14.50
N LYS A 334 -19.65 16.44 13.43
CA LYS A 334 -19.88 17.62 12.58
C LYS A 334 -21.20 17.55 11.84
N GLU A 335 -21.55 16.39 11.28
CA GLU A 335 -22.83 16.16 10.60
C GLU A 335 -24.02 16.35 11.55
N ILE A 336 -23.93 15.82 12.77
CA ILE A 336 -24.95 16.03 13.81
C ILE A 336 -25.07 17.51 14.20
N ALA A 337 -23.95 18.23 14.29
CA ALA A 337 -23.94 19.66 14.60
C ALA A 337 -24.52 20.52 13.46
N GLU A 338 -24.37 20.10 12.20
CA GLU A 338 -25.03 20.73 11.05
C GLU A 338 -26.53 20.49 11.06
N GLN A 339 -26.97 19.24 11.27
CA GLN A 339 -28.39 18.92 11.41
C GLN A 339 -29.05 19.69 12.57
N GLY A 340 -28.33 19.86 13.68
CA GLY A 340 -28.79 20.66 14.82
C GLY A 340 -28.96 22.14 14.50
N ARG A 341 -28.12 22.71 13.62
CA ARG A 341 -28.27 24.10 13.15
C ARG A 341 -29.49 24.27 12.26
N GLU A 342 -29.69 23.36 11.30
CA GLU A 342 -30.87 23.37 10.42
C GLU A 342 -32.18 23.25 11.23
N ASN A 343 -32.22 22.33 12.20
CA ASN A 343 -33.38 22.16 13.06
C ASN A 343 -33.67 23.42 13.89
N LYS A 344 -32.63 24.12 14.35
CA LYS A 344 -32.78 25.39 15.08
C LYS A 344 -33.37 26.50 14.21
N GLU A 345 -32.95 26.60 12.95
CA GLU A 345 -33.50 27.57 11.99
C GLU A 345 -34.97 27.27 11.64
N GLN A 346 -35.32 26.00 11.48
CA GLN A 346 -36.71 25.58 11.28
C GLN A 346 -37.59 25.93 12.49
N ILE A 347 -37.11 25.67 13.71
CA ILE A 347 -37.81 26.05 14.95
C ILE A 347 -37.99 27.58 15.03
N GLN A 348 -36.96 28.37 14.70
CA GLN A 348 -37.07 29.83 14.70
C GLN A 348 -38.10 30.34 13.69
N THR A 349 -38.17 29.72 12.51
CA THR A 349 -39.16 30.04 11.48
C THR A 349 -40.58 29.72 11.95
N LEU A 350 -40.77 28.57 12.60
CA LEU A 350 -42.05 28.17 13.19
C LEU A 350 -42.47 29.13 14.32
N VAL A 351 -41.55 29.52 15.19
CA VAL A 351 -41.80 30.49 16.27
C VAL A 351 -42.20 31.86 15.72
N GLN A 352 -41.54 32.34 14.65
CA GLN A 352 -41.93 33.57 13.97
C GLN A 352 -43.34 33.47 13.35
N GLY A 353 -43.67 32.33 12.75
CA GLY A 353 -45.01 32.06 12.22
C GLY A 353 -46.09 32.10 13.30
N VAL A 354 -45.86 31.47 14.46
CA VAL A 354 -46.80 31.49 15.59
C VAL A 354 -47.00 32.90 16.14
N ASN A 355 -45.91 33.68 16.27
CA ASN A 355 -46.01 35.08 16.72
C ASN A 355 -46.77 35.97 15.72
N GLY A 356 -46.63 35.73 14.40
CA GLY A 356 -47.41 36.42 13.37
C GLY A 356 -48.92 36.12 13.43
N ILE A 357 -49.28 34.87 13.76
CA ILE A 357 -50.68 34.46 13.97
C ILE A 357 -51.26 35.12 15.23
N SER A 358 -50.49 35.16 16.33
CA SER A 358 -50.93 35.81 17.57
C SER A 358 -51.12 37.33 17.42
N GLY A 359 -50.24 38.00 16.67
CA GLY A 359 -50.39 39.43 16.34
C GLY A 359 -51.62 39.73 15.47
N SER A 360 -51.97 38.82 14.55
CA SER A 360 -53.16 38.98 13.69
C SER A 360 -54.47 38.77 14.47
N LEU A 361 -54.49 37.87 15.45
CA LEU A 361 -55.61 37.66 16.37
C LEU A 361 -55.82 38.86 17.33
N ALA A 362 -54.74 39.52 17.75
CA ALA A 362 -54.84 40.72 18.58
C ALA A 362 -55.45 41.91 17.81
N ILE A 363 -55.10 42.09 16.53
CA ILE A 363 -55.67 43.14 15.67
C ILE A 363 -57.14 42.85 15.34
N GLY A 364 -57.52 41.58 15.15
CA GLY A 364 -58.91 41.17 14.95
C GLY A 364 -59.83 41.48 16.15
N ASN A 365 -59.31 41.36 17.38
CA ASN A 365 -60.08 41.66 18.59
C ASN A 365 -60.14 43.15 18.95
N MET A 366 -59.18 43.98 18.53
CA MET A 366 -59.24 45.44 18.76
C MET A 366 -60.22 46.16 17.82
N ALA A 367 -60.58 45.59 16.68
CA ALA A 367 -61.62 46.14 15.80
C ALA A 367 -63.05 45.88 16.30
N ALA A 368 -63.24 44.94 17.23
CA ALA A 368 -64.56 44.52 17.72
C ALA A 368 -65.05 45.25 18.99
N HIS A 369 -64.19 46.01 19.67
CA HIS A 369 -64.60 46.81 20.83
C HIS A 369 -64.26 48.29 20.63
N GLY A 370 -65.33 49.06 20.40
CA GLY A 370 -65.31 50.50 20.19
C GLY A 370 -64.64 51.26 21.33
N ALA A 371 -64.05 52.39 20.93
CA ALA A 371 -63.32 53.33 21.76
C ALA A 371 -64.07 53.72 23.05
N MET A 372 -63.38 53.60 24.18
CA MET A 372 -63.60 54.47 25.34
C MET A 372 -62.26 54.98 25.84
N ILE A 373 -62.13 56.31 25.82
CA ILE A 373 -61.07 57.08 26.46
C ILE A 373 -61.42 57.20 27.96
N PRO A 374 -60.47 57.00 28.88
CA PRO A 374 -60.52 57.73 30.14
C PRO A 374 -59.20 58.39 30.58
N ASP A 375 -59.38 59.68 30.93
CA ASP A 375 -58.75 60.58 31.91
C ASP A 375 -57.30 60.32 32.42
N PRO A 376 -56.37 61.29 32.28
CA PRO A 376 -54.94 61.17 32.59
C PRO A 376 -54.59 61.38 34.09
N ARG A 377 -55.31 60.73 35.00
CA ARG A 377 -55.02 60.85 36.45
C ARG A 377 -55.09 59.50 37.15
N CYS A 378 -54.16 58.60 36.83
CA CYS A 378 -53.73 57.50 37.69
C CYS A 378 -52.60 56.72 36.99
N VAL A 379 -51.33 56.97 37.34
CA VAL A 379 -50.25 55.99 37.10
C VAL A 379 -49.39 55.92 38.34
N SER A 380 -49.65 54.91 39.17
CA SER A 380 -48.73 54.44 40.20
C SER A 380 -48.24 53.04 39.82
N PHE A 381 -46.91 52.92 39.77
CA PHE A 381 -46.08 51.72 39.96
C PHE A 381 -46.34 50.49 39.08
N SER A 382 -45.38 50.17 38.21
CA SER A 382 -44.33 49.17 38.50
C SER A 382 -43.58 48.80 37.22
N SER A 383 -42.34 49.27 37.06
CA SER A 383 -41.43 48.75 36.03
C SER A 383 -40.48 47.75 36.67
N ASN A 384 -40.68 46.50 36.26
CA ASN A 384 -39.64 45.48 36.12
C ASN A 384 -38.32 46.10 35.66
N ALA A 385 -37.22 45.71 36.30
CA ALA A 385 -35.90 45.74 35.68
C ALA A 385 -35.14 44.48 36.12
N TRP A 386 -35.38 43.42 35.38
CA TRP A 386 -34.33 42.46 35.04
C TRP A 386 -33.26 43.19 34.23
N LEU A 387 -31.99 43.02 34.59
CA LEU A 387 -30.87 42.97 33.64
C LEU A 387 -29.60 42.45 34.31
N LEU A 388 -28.98 41.46 33.65
CA LEU A 388 -27.56 41.06 33.66
C LEU A 388 -27.13 40.21 34.86
N VAL A 389 -26.57 39.00 34.71
CA VAL A 389 -25.67 38.45 33.67
C VAL A 389 -26.06 37.02 33.28
#